data_AF-A0A4Q0MN61-F1
#
_entry.id   AF-A0A4Q0MN61-F1
#
_cell.length_a   1.000
_cell.length_b   1.000
_cell.length_c   1.000
_cell.angle_alpha   90.00
_cell.angle_beta   90.00
_cell.angle_gamma   90.00
#
_symmetry.space_group_name_H-M   'P 1'
#
loop_
_entity.id
_entity.type
_entity.pdbx_description
1 polymer ?
#
loop_
_entity_poly.entity_id
_entity_poly.type
_entity_poly.pdbx_seq_one_letter_code
_entity_poly.pdbx_strand_id
1 'polypeptide(L)'
;MTASRKRSRKAKPAVALMPGDLVLIGTFGVSLPGDWFLAKVEWTDGVDVLVEQYGLSGADRFHHLHSVEAVRAVGDHDFLREAKERARVEVKELQEEVSRAESALGAARAAVWRRLDEIGVAGIQRSGSGGEVDPA
;
A
#
# COMPACT_ATOMS: atom_id res chain seq x y z
N MET A 1 5.11 -23.03 -27.81
CA MET A 1 5.73 -21.69 -27.75
C MET A 1 4.61 -20.68 -27.51
N THR A 2 4.42 -20.25 -26.26
CA THR A 2 3.30 -19.39 -25.87
C THR A 2 3.78 -17.94 -25.90
N ALA A 3 3.29 -17.15 -26.87
CA ALA A 3 3.69 -15.77 -27.03
C ALA A 3 3.20 -14.93 -25.84
N SER A 4 4.14 -14.48 -25.00
CA SER A 4 3.86 -13.51 -23.93
C SER A 4 3.53 -12.16 -24.57
N ARG A 5 2.24 -11.84 -24.58
CA ARG A 5 1.72 -10.56 -25.08
C ARG A 5 2.15 -9.47 -24.10
N LYS A 6 3.29 -8.82 -24.35
CA LYS A 6 3.71 -7.60 -23.63
C LYS A 6 2.59 -6.56 -23.75
N ARG A 7 1.74 -6.44 -22.73
CA ARG A 7 0.87 -5.27 -22.58
C ARG A 7 1.79 -4.07 -22.41
N SER A 8 1.90 -3.23 -23.43
CA SER A 8 2.52 -1.91 -23.26
C SER A 8 1.68 -1.20 -22.21
N ARG A 9 2.25 -0.94 -21.02
CA ARG A 9 1.65 0.02 -20.09
C ARG A 9 1.56 1.32 -20.86
N LYS A 10 0.36 1.73 -21.29
CA LYS A 10 0.16 3.09 -21.77
C LYS A 10 0.63 3.99 -20.63
N ALA A 11 1.70 4.74 -20.87
CA ALA A 11 2.18 5.71 -19.91
C ALA A 11 0.98 6.59 -19.54
N LYS A 12 0.71 6.69 -18.24
CA LYS A 12 -0.33 7.57 -17.74
C LYS A 12 0.04 8.97 -18.24
N PRO A 13 -0.89 9.75 -18.84
CA PRO A 13 -0.56 11.10 -19.29
C PRO A 13 0.06 11.84 -18.11
N ALA A 14 1.25 12.39 -18.32
CA ALA A 14 1.96 13.14 -17.30
C ALA A 14 1.13 14.38 -16.99
N VAL A 15 0.36 14.33 -15.90
CA VAL A 15 -0.32 15.52 -15.40
C VAL A 15 0.76 16.39 -14.79
N ALA A 16 0.90 17.61 -15.30
CA ALA A 16 1.79 18.60 -14.68
C ALA A 16 1.19 18.97 -13.32
N LEU A 17 1.83 18.51 -12.25
CA LEU A 17 1.43 18.81 -10.88
C LEU A 17 2.03 20.14 -10.44
N MET A 18 1.25 20.92 -9.71
CA MET A 18 1.68 22.18 -9.13
C MET A 18 1.39 22.20 -7.61
N PRO A 19 2.21 22.89 -6.81
CA PRO A 19 1.86 23.18 -5.42
C PRO A 19 0.46 23.83 -5.33
N GLY A 20 -0.36 23.34 -4.40
CA GLY A 20 -1.76 23.73 -4.22
C GLY A 20 -2.77 22.84 -4.93
N ASP A 21 -2.36 22.01 -5.89
CA ASP A 21 -3.26 21.06 -6.56
C ASP A 21 -3.84 20.06 -5.57
N LEU A 22 -5.13 19.76 -5.71
CA LEU A 22 -5.76 18.66 -5.02
C LEU A 22 -5.64 17.39 -5.86
N VAL A 23 -5.30 16.29 -5.18
CA VAL A 23 -4.97 15.02 -5.82
C VAL A 23 -5.57 13.84 -5.06
N LEU A 24 -5.86 12.77 -5.78
CA LEU A 24 -6.00 11.44 -5.19
C LEU A 24 -4.65 10.73 -5.23
N ILE A 25 -4.14 10.33 -4.06
CA ILE A 25 -2.91 9.56 -3.93
C ILE A 25 -3.26 8.13 -3.53
N GLY A 26 -2.67 7.15 -4.21
CA GLY A 26 -2.69 5.75 -3.79
C GLY A 26 -1.44 5.36 -3.02
N THR A 27 -1.46 4.17 -2.42
CA THR A 27 -0.27 3.53 -1.86
C THR A 27 0.70 3.08 -2.96
N PHE A 28 1.96 2.85 -2.58
CA PHE A 28 2.98 2.36 -3.50
C PHE A 28 2.58 1.02 -4.13
N GLY A 29 2.81 0.87 -5.44
CA GLY A 29 2.44 -0.32 -6.19
C GLY A 29 0.98 -0.29 -6.70
N VAL A 30 0.32 -1.45 -6.68
CA VAL A 30 -1.07 -1.60 -7.10
C VAL A 30 -1.98 -1.26 -5.91
N SER A 31 -2.47 -0.03 -5.87
CA SER A 31 -3.40 0.46 -4.84
C SER A 31 -4.84 0.36 -5.33
N LEU A 32 -5.75 -0.19 -4.52
CA LEU A 32 -7.17 -0.21 -4.85
C LEU A 32 -7.80 1.18 -4.62
N PRO A 33 -8.91 1.52 -5.29
CA PRO A 33 -9.68 2.74 -5.00
C PRO A 33 -10.12 2.89 -3.53
N GLY A 34 -10.15 1.80 -2.76
CA GLY A 34 -10.32 1.83 -1.31
C GLY A 34 -9.23 2.64 -0.60
N ASP A 35 -7.99 2.45 -1.03
CA ASP A 35 -6.76 2.95 -0.40
C ASP A 35 -6.37 4.36 -0.85
N TRP A 36 -7.10 4.92 -1.80
CA TRP A 36 -6.79 6.26 -2.31
C TRP A 36 -7.25 7.32 -1.32
N PHE A 37 -6.43 8.31 -1.04
CA PHE A 37 -6.76 9.41 -0.14
C PHE A 37 -6.62 10.75 -0.85
N LEU A 38 -7.43 11.71 -0.39
CA LEU A 38 -7.35 13.08 -0.85
C LEU A 38 -6.16 13.77 -0.17
N ALA A 39 -5.35 14.47 -0.95
CA ALA A 39 -4.22 15.22 -0.47
C ALA A 39 -4.05 16.51 -1.28
N LYS A 40 -3.33 17.47 -0.72
CA LYS A 40 -2.93 18.70 -1.40
C LYS A 40 -1.43 18.66 -1.68
N VAL A 41 -1.01 19.00 -2.89
CA VAL A 41 0.41 19.05 -3.26
C VAL A 41 1.07 20.24 -2.57
N GLU A 42 2.17 19.99 -1.85
CA GLU A 42 3.01 21.04 -1.25
C GLU A 42 4.26 21.30 -2.12
N TRP A 43 4.79 20.27 -2.76
CA TRP A 43 5.97 20.36 -3.63
C TRP A 43 6.04 19.19 -4.62
N THR A 44 6.68 19.40 -5.78
CA THR A 44 7.02 18.34 -6.73
C THR A 44 8.19 18.74 -7.60
N ASP A 45 9.01 17.78 -8.01
CA ASP A 45 10.05 17.92 -9.04
C ASP A 45 9.70 17.17 -10.34
N GLY A 46 8.47 16.64 -10.43
CA GLY A 46 8.00 15.81 -11.54
C GLY A 46 8.38 14.32 -11.44
N VAL A 47 9.16 13.91 -10.43
CA VAL A 47 9.47 12.50 -10.12
C VAL A 47 8.83 12.11 -8.79
N ASP A 48 9.00 12.97 -7.80
CA ASP A 48 8.41 12.88 -6.49
C ASP A 48 7.43 14.02 -6.24
N VAL A 49 6.51 13.77 -5.32
CA VAL A 49 5.48 14.71 -4.89
C VAL A 49 5.34 14.63 -3.38
N LEU A 50 5.51 15.78 -2.73
CA LEU A 50 5.20 15.95 -1.32
C LEU A 50 3.75 16.41 -1.21
N VAL A 51 2.95 15.70 -0.43
CA VAL A 51 1.55 16.06 -0.22
C VAL A 51 1.25 16.24 1.26
N GLU A 52 0.40 17.22 1.57
CA GLU A 52 -0.29 17.34 2.84
C GLU A 52 -1.54 16.46 2.81
N GLN A 53 -1.57 15.43 3.66
CA GLN A 53 -2.72 14.57 3.85
C GLN A 53 -3.57 15.07 5.02
N TYR A 54 -4.87 15.21 4.78
CA TYR A 54 -5.85 15.44 5.83
C TYR A 54 -6.06 14.12 6.59
N GLY A 55 -5.64 14.09 7.85
CA GLY A 55 -5.59 12.86 8.66
C GLY A 55 -6.91 12.10 8.74
N LEU A 56 -6.84 10.77 8.66
CA LEU A 56 -7.95 9.92 9.09
C LEU A 56 -8.18 10.16 10.59
N SER A 57 -9.44 10.37 10.98
CA SER A 57 -9.89 10.35 12.38
C SER A 57 -9.36 11.45 13.30
N GLY A 58 -9.03 12.64 12.78
CA GLY A 58 -8.75 13.82 13.60
C GLY A 58 -7.33 13.93 14.17
N ALA A 59 -6.40 13.08 13.73
CA ALA A 59 -4.97 13.30 13.93
C ALA A 59 -4.43 14.39 12.96
N ASP A 60 -3.36 15.07 13.37
CA ASP A 60 -2.75 16.24 12.73
C ASP A 60 -2.50 16.11 11.20
N ARG A 61 -2.16 17.23 10.56
CA ARG A 61 -1.71 17.25 9.17
C ARG A 61 -0.40 16.48 9.03
N PHE A 62 -0.39 15.44 8.21
CA PHE A 62 0.83 14.67 7.91
C PHE A 62 1.31 14.98 6.50
N HIS A 63 2.62 15.12 6.35
CA HIS A 63 3.27 15.33 5.06
C HIS A 63 3.94 14.03 4.61
N HIS A 64 3.58 13.57 3.41
CA HIS A 64 4.08 12.31 2.88
C HIS A 64 4.71 12.54 1.50
N LEU A 65 5.91 11.99 1.32
CA LEU A 65 6.60 11.99 0.03
C LEU A 65 6.22 10.72 -0.73
N HIS A 66 5.75 10.89 -1.96
CA HIS A 66 5.38 9.81 -2.87
C HIS A 66 6.06 10.00 -4.22
N SER A 67 6.22 8.91 -4.98
CA SER A 67 6.46 9.05 -6.42
C SER A 67 5.21 9.62 -7.09
N VAL A 68 5.38 10.44 -8.13
CA VAL A 68 4.27 10.94 -8.96
C VAL A 68 3.41 9.81 -9.56
N GLU A 69 3.96 8.60 -9.70
CA GLU A 69 3.19 7.43 -10.16
C GLU A 69 2.07 7.01 -9.20
N ALA A 70 2.16 7.43 -7.92
CA ALA A 70 1.11 7.21 -6.94
C ALA A 70 -0.13 8.10 -7.18
N VAL A 71 -0.01 9.15 -8.00
CA VAL A 71 -1.11 10.05 -8.33
C VAL A 71 -2.15 9.34 -9.20
N ARG A 72 -3.39 9.34 -8.72
CA ARG A 72 -4.53 8.67 -9.34
C ARG A 72 -5.34 9.63 -10.20
N ALA A 73 -5.60 10.83 -9.69
CA ALA A 73 -6.28 11.92 -10.37
C ALA A 73 -5.89 13.27 -9.75
N VAL A 74 -6.13 14.35 -10.49
CA VAL A 74 -5.92 15.76 -10.09
C VAL A 74 -7.18 16.53 -10.45
N GLY A 75 -7.63 17.43 -9.59
CA GLY A 75 -8.83 18.25 -9.83
C GLY A 75 -9.44 18.76 -8.54
N ASP A 76 -10.62 19.35 -8.59
CA ASP A 76 -11.31 19.82 -7.39
C ASP A 76 -11.86 18.66 -6.53
N HIS A 77 -12.31 19.00 -5.32
CA HIS A 77 -12.77 18.02 -4.34
C HIS A 77 -13.94 17.16 -4.85
N ASP A 78 -14.89 17.74 -5.58
CA ASP A 78 -16.06 17.01 -6.07
C ASP A 78 -15.69 16.05 -7.20
N PHE A 79 -14.89 16.53 -8.15
CA PHE A 79 -14.34 15.70 -9.21
C PHE A 79 -13.57 14.49 -8.66
N LEU A 80 -12.71 14.72 -7.67
CA LEU A 80 -11.91 13.65 -7.06
C LEU A 80 -12.78 12.64 -6.30
N ARG A 81 -13.78 13.12 -5.55
CA ARG A 81 -14.73 12.25 -4.87
C ARG A 81 -15.49 11.36 -5.87
N GLU A 82 -15.99 11.94 -6.95
CA GLU A 82 -16.69 11.19 -8.00
C GLU A 82 -15.77 10.23 -8.76
N ALA A 83 -14.53 10.64 -9.06
CA ALA A 83 -13.54 9.78 -9.70
C ALA A 83 -13.23 8.55 -8.85
N LYS A 84 -13.06 8.74 -7.53
CA LYS A 84 -12.84 7.63 -6.58
C LYS A 84 -14.05 6.70 -6.53
N GLU A 85 -15.26 7.24 -6.46
CA GLU A 85 -16.47 6.43 -6.36
C GLU A 85 -16.75 5.64 -7.65
N ARG A 86 -16.64 6.28 -8.82
CA ARG A 86 -16.74 5.56 -10.11
C ARG A 86 -15.73 4.43 -10.20
N ALA A 87 -14.47 4.69 -9.85
CA ALA A 87 -13.44 3.66 -9.85
C ALA A 87 -13.78 2.50 -8.90
N ARG A 88 -14.37 2.78 -7.73
CA ARG A 88 -14.84 1.74 -6.79
C ARG A 88 -15.94 0.88 -7.40
N VAL A 89 -16.93 1.50 -8.03
CA VAL A 89 -18.04 0.79 -8.67
C VAL A 89 -17.55 -0.06 -9.84
N GLU A 90 -16.74 0.51 -10.74
CA GLU A 90 -16.27 -0.16 -11.95
C GLU A 90 -15.40 -1.39 -11.67
N VAL A 91 -14.61 -1.36 -10.60
CA VAL A 91 -13.69 -2.47 -10.27
C VAL A 91 -14.15 -3.29 -9.06
N LYS A 92 -15.41 -3.15 -8.65
CA LYS A 92 -15.95 -3.79 -7.43
C LYS A 92 -15.71 -5.31 -7.41
N GLU A 93 -16.02 -6.01 -8.50
CA GLU A 93 -15.83 -7.47 -8.59
C GLU A 93 -14.36 -7.87 -8.44
N LEU A 94 -13.45 -7.10 -9.04
CA LEU A 94 -12.01 -7.30 -8.91
C LEU A 94 -11.52 -7.02 -7.49
N GLN A 95 -12.07 -5.99 -6.82
CA GLN A 95 -11.76 -5.72 -5.41
C GLN A 95 -12.22 -6.86 -4.50
N GLU A 96 -13.40 -7.42 -4.74
CA GLU A 96 -13.90 -8.58 -4.00
C GLU A 96 -13.04 -9.81 -4.24
N GLU A 97 -12.54 -10.03 -5.47
CA GLU A 97 -11.60 -11.11 -5.77
C GLU A 97 -10.27 -10.94 -5.02
N VAL A 98 -9.70 -9.73 -5.04
CA VAL A 98 -8.49 -9.41 -4.28
C VAL A 98 -8.71 -9.65 -2.78
N SER A 99 -9.82 -9.18 -2.22
CA SER A 99 -10.14 -9.37 -0.79
C SER A 99 -10.27 -10.85 -0.41
N ARG A 100 -10.88 -11.68 -1.27
CA ARG A 100 -10.93 -13.14 -1.08
C ARG A 100 -9.53 -13.76 -1.10
N ALA A 101 -8.69 -13.36 -2.05
CA ALA A 101 -7.32 -13.86 -2.17
C ALA A 101 -6.44 -13.45 -0.97
N GLU A 102 -6.55 -12.20 -0.50
CA GLU A 102 -5.85 -11.70 0.68
C GLU A 102 -6.28 -12.44 1.95
N SER A 103 -7.58 -12.70 2.10
CA SER A 103 -8.13 -13.49 3.20
C SER A 103 -7.58 -14.92 3.20
N ALA A 104 -7.53 -15.57 2.04
CA ALA A 104 -6.97 -16.91 1.88
C ALA A 104 -5.46 -16.93 2.20
N LEU A 105 -4.71 -15.93 1.73
CA LEU A 105 -3.29 -15.76 2.05
C LEU A 105 -3.08 -15.55 3.56
N GLY A 106 -3.92 -14.73 4.19
CA GLY A 106 -3.91 -14.53 5.65
C GLY A 106 -4.12 -15.83 6.41
N ALA A 107 -5.11 -16.63 6.02
CA ALA A 107 -5.36 -17.95 6.61
C ALA A 107 -4.17 -18.91 6.42
N ALA A 108 -3.56 -18.93 5.23
CA ALA A 108 -2.38 -19.74 4.95
C ALA A 108 -1.17 -19.32 5.81
N ARG A 109 -0.92 -18.01 5.94
CA ARG A 109 0.14 -17.47 6.83
C ARG A 109 -0.09 -17.85 8.29
N ALA A 110 -1.34 -17.77 8.77
CA ALA A 110 -1.68 -18.20 10.12
C ALA A 110 -1.48 -19.71 10.34
N ALA A 111 -1.78 -20.53 9.33
CA ALA A 111 -1.50 -21.97 9.38
C ALA A 111 0.02 -22.27 9.43
N VAL A 112 0.83 -21.53 8.67
CA VAL A 112 2.30 -21.61 8.76
C VAL A 112 2.78 -21.29 10.17
N TRP A 113 2.33 -20.18 10.75
CA TRP A 113 2.71 -19.79 12.11
C TRP A 113 2.33 -20.85 13.14
N ARG A 114 1.11 -21.37 13.07
CA ARG A 114 0.68 -22.47 13.94
C ARG A 114 1.59 -23.69 13.83
N ARG A 115 2.00 -24.03 12.60
CA ARG A 115 2.92 -25.14 12.38
C ARG A 115 4.32 -24.86 12.95
N LEU A 116 4.81 -23.62 12.83
CA LEU A 116 6.07 -23.18 13.42
C LEU A 116 6.06 -23.28 14.96
N ASP A 117 4.92 -22.95 15.58
CA ASP A 117 4.72 -23.09 17.03
C ASP A 117 4.71 -24.57 17.45
N GLU A 118 4.01 -25.43 16.71
CA GLU A 118 3.96 -26.88 16.98
C GLU A 118 5.34 -27.55 16.92
N ILE A 119 6.22 -27.13 16.00
CA ILE A 119 7.58 -27.66 15.90
C ILE A 119 8.56 -26.98 16.86
N GLY A 120 8.07 -26.08 17.72
CA GLY A 120 8.85 -25.47 18.78
C GLY A 120 9.95 -24.53 18.27
N VAL A 121 9.82 -23.92 17.09
CA VAL A 121 10.82 -22.97 16.58
C VAL A 121 11.00 -21.77 17.52
N ALA A 122 9.95 -21.38 18.25
CA ALA A 122 10.03 -20.37 19.32
C ALA A 122 10.88 -20.81 20.54
N GLY A 123 11.15 -22.12 20.68
CA GLY A 123 11.95 -22.73 21.75
C GLY A 123 13.40 -23.05 21.37
N ILE A 124 13.88 -22.69 20.18
CA ILE A 124 15.29 -22.82 19.79
C ILE A 124 16.08 -21.70 20.46
N GLN A 125 16.19 -21.75 21.79
CA GLN A 125 17.28 -21.08 22.49
C GLN A 125 18.54 -21.92 22.28
N ARG A 126 19.63 -21.32 21.81
CA ARG A 126 20.93 -21.99 21.74
C ARG A 126 21.28 -22.48 23.15
N SER A 127 21.24 -23.79 23.35
CA SER A 127 21.89 -24.45 24.48
C SER A 127 23.40 -24.29 24.33
N GLY A 128 23.90 -23.13 24.77
CA GLY A 128 25.30 -22.73 24.69
C GLY A 128 25.78 -22.20 26.03
N SER A 129 26.46 -23.08 26.75
CA SER A 129 27.55 -22.85 27.71
C SER A 129 27.31 -21.98 28.96
N GLY A 130 27.41 -22.64 30.12
CA GLY A 130 27.76 -22.03 31.39
C GLY A 130 27.95 -23.12 32.43
N GLY A 131 29.12 -23.77 32.42
CA GLY A 131 29.47 -24.79 33.42
C GLY A 131 29.52 -24.18 34.81
N GLU A 132 28.86 -24.82 35.75
CA GLU A 132 28.96 -24.50 37.17
C GLU A 132 30.06 -25.38 37.77
N VAL A 133 31.03 -24.71 38.40
CA VAL A 133 32.24 -25.28 38.98
C VAL A 133 31.88 -25.75 40.40
N ASP A 134 32.17 -27.02 40.69
CA ASP A 134 32.02 -27.62 42.03
C ASP A 134 32.84 -26.84 43.07
N PRO A 135 32.25 -26.33 44.17
CA PRO A 135 33.02 -25.80 45.28
C PRO A 135 33.43 -26.93 46.23
N ALA A 136 34.74 -27.01 46.46
CA ALA A 136 35.38 -27.82 47.50
C ALA A 136 35.05 -27.31 48.92
#